data_AF-A0A6J1DZZ5-F1
#
_entry.id   AF-A0A6J1DZZ5-F1
#
_cell.length_a   1.000
_cell.length_b   1.000
_cell.length_c   1.000
_cell.angle_alpha   90.00
_cell.angle_beta   90.00
_cell.angle_gamma   90.00
#
_symmetry.space_group_name_H-M   'P 1'
#
loop_
_entity.id
_entity.type
_entity.pdbx_description
1 polymer ?
#
loop_
_entity_poly.entity_id
_entity_poly.type
_entity_poly.pdbx_seq_one_letter_code
_entity_poly.pdbx_strand_id
1 'polypeptide(L)'
;MALAVKAFPLTVAAHVVGTVALILVLFWAIHFRGGLAWDAINKNLIFNIHPVLMLLGLIIIGGEAIISYKALPLKKEVKKLIHLVLHGVALVLGIVGISAAFKNHNESGIPNLYSLHSWIGIAVIVLYGLQWLYGLVTFYYPGGSENVRRASLPWHVIFGITVYILAAGNSALGFLEKLTFLESSGGVDKYGAEAFLVNFTAITTILFAVLVLLSVASQPSDEAAADGHGDYSSI
;
A
#
# COMPACT_ATOMS: atom_id res chain seq x y z
N MET A 1 -4.54 -11.96 -20.54
CA MET A 1 -3.34 -12.75 -20.90
C MET A 1 -2.28 -12.53 -19.84
N ALA A 2 -1.72 -13.59 -19.27
CA ALA A 2 -0.57 -13.46 -18.37
C ALA A 2 0.67 -13.07 -19.17
N LEU A 3 1.54 -12.23 -18.61
CA LEU A 3 2.85 -11.93 -19.20
C LEU A 3 3.67 -13.23 -19.27
N ALA A 4 4.46 -13.40 -20.34
CA ALA A 4 5.38 -14.53 -20.51
C ALA A 4 6.63 -14.44 -19.59
N VAL A 5 6.46 -13.85 -18.41
CA VAL A 5 7.46 -13.67 -17.37
C VAL A 5 6.99 -14.42 -16.13
N LYS A 6 7.90 -15.08 -15.41
CA LYS A 6 7.58 -15.78 -14.16
C LYS A 6 7.38 -14.78 -13.03
N ALA A 7 6.38 -14.99 -12.17
CA ALA A 7 6.08 -14.10 -11.06
C ALA A 7 7.15 -14.12 -9.94
N PHE A 8 7.87 -15.23 -9.77
CA PHE A 8 8.85 -15.40 -8.68
C PHE A 8 9.94 -14.31 -8.64
N PRO A 9 10.74 -14.07 -9.70
CA PRO A 9 11.79 -13.04 -9.66
C PRO A 9 11.23 -11.63 -9.43
N LEU A 10 10.04 -11.33 -9.97
CA LEU A 10 9.37 -10.05 -9.75
C LEU A 10 8.92 -9.88 -8.30
N THR A 11 8.47 -10.97 -7.67
CA THR A 11 8.06 -10.99 -6.26
C THR A 11 9.26 -10.77 -5.34
N VAL A 12 10.38 -11.46 -5.60
CA VAL A 12 11.64 -11.23 -4.85
C VAL A 12 12.11 -9.79 -5.00
N ALA A 13 12.07 -9.23 -6.21
CA ALA A 13 12.40 -7.83 -6.44
C ALA A 13 11.46 -6.89 -5.68
N ALA A 14 10.15 -7.18 -5.66
CA ALA A 14 9.18 -6.39 -4.90
C ALA A 14 9.51 -6.38 -3.40
N HIS A 15 9.83 -7.52 -2.79
CA HIS A 15 10.20 -7.59 -1.37
C HIS A 15 11.43 -6.73 -1.04
N VAL A 16 12.46 -6.79 -1.89
CA VAL A 16 13.70 -6.00 -1.72
C VAL A 16 13.39 -4.50 -1.84
N VAL A 17 12.69 -4.10 -2.91
CA VAL A 17 12.36 -2.69 -3.16
C VAL A 17 11.43 -2.14 -2.07
N GLY A 18 10.46 -2.93 -1.60
CA GLY A 18 9.59 -2.56 -0.47
C GLY A 18 10.36 -2.36 0.83
N THR A 19 11.33 -3.24 1.11
CA THR A 19 12.23 -3.10 2.27
C THR A 19 13.06 -1.82 2.17
N VAL A 20 13.61 -1.51 1.00
CA VAL A 20 14.35 -0.26 0.77
C VAL A 20 13.44 0.95 0.96
N ALA A 21 12.22 0.95 0.41
CA ALA A 21 11.27 2.04 0.59
C ALA A 21 10.94 2.30 2.08
N LEU A 22 10.77 1.23 2.87
CA LEU A 22 10.54 1.33 4.32
C LEU A 22 11.75 1.94 5.04
N ILE A 23 12.97 1.50 4.71
CA ILE A 23 14.20 2.06 5.30
C ILE A 23 14.31 3.54 4.98
N LEU A 24 14.06 3.94 3.73
CA LEU A 24 14.16 5.33 3.30
C LEU A 24 13.15 6.23 4.03
N VAL A 25 11.88 5.82 4.15
CA VAL A 25 10.86 6.63 4.87
C VAL A 25 11.14 6.72 6.37
N LEU A 26 11.63 5.64 6.98
CA LEU A 26 12.02 5.64 8.39
C LEU A 26 13.25 6.52 8.62
N PHE A 27 14.25 6.43 7.74
CA PHE A 27 15.42 7.29 7.81
C PHE A 27 15.03 8.77 7.66
N TRP A 28 14.13 9.09 6.72
CA TRP A 28 13.59 10.44 6.61
C TRP A 28 12.89 10.90 7.90
N ALA A 29 11.94 10.11 8.41
CA ALA A 29 11.16 10.47 9.59
C ALA A 29 12.04 10.61 10.86
N ILE A 30 12.98 9.69 11.07
CA ILE A 30 13.79 9.63 12.30
C ILE A 30 14.98 10.58 12.22
N HIS A 31 15.80 10.47 11.17
CA HIS A 31 17.05 11.21 11.08
C HIS A 31 16.82 12.68 10.69
N PHE A 32 16.04 12.92 9.63
CA PHE A 32 15.82 14.28 9.15
C PHE A 32 14.68 14.97 9.90
N ARG A 33 13.58 14.29 10.21
CA ARG A 33 12.36 14.91 10.78
C ARG A 33 12.20 14.76 12.29
N GLY A 34 13.22 14.24 12.97
CA GLY A 34 13.32 14.27 14.42
C GLY A 34 12.51 13.21 15.16
N GLY A 35 11.97 12.22 14.44
CA GLY A 35 11.29 11.07 15.04
C GLY A 35 9.78 11.02 14.84
N LEU A 36 9.16 10.11 15.60
CA LEU A 36 7.74 9.76 15.53
C LEU A 36 7.17 9.83 16.95
N ALA A 37 6.13 10.64 17.16
CA ALA A 37 5.49 10.75 18.46
C ALA A 37 3.99 11.02 18.30
N TRP A 38 3.13 10.26 18.99
CA TRP A 38 1.69 10.49 18.94
C TRP A 38 1.29 11.78 19.67
N ASP A 39 2.06 12.17 20.69
CA ASP A 39 1.91 13.44 21.39
C ASP A 39 3.29 14.07 21.58
N ALA A 40 3.38 15.36 21.26
CA ALA A 40 4.61 16.15 21.32
C ALA A 40 4.28 17.64 21.32
N ILE A 41 5.18 18.45 21.89
CA ILE A 41 5.12 19.92 21.73
C ILE A 41 5.34 20.29 20.26
N ASN A 42 6.36 19.69 19.63
CA ASN A 42 6.56 19.80 18.18
C ASN A 42 5.59 18.88 17.44
N LYS A 43 4.48 19.44 16.97
CA LYS A 43 3.42 18.71 16.28
C LYS A 43 3.86 18.02 14.99
N ASN A 44 4.98 18.43 14.39
CA ASN A 44 5.54 17.73 13.22
C ASN A 44 5.89 16.26 13.50
N LEU A 45 6.25 15.91 14.74
CA LEU A 45 6.53 14.52 15.12
C LEU A 45 5.27 13.62 15.03
N ILE A 46 4.09 14.23 15.22
CA ILE A 46 2.80 13.56 15.01
C ILE A 46 2.58 13.35 13.52
N PHE A 47 2.83 14.38 12.71
CA PHE A 47 2.69 14.26 11.25
C PHE A 47 3.61 13.18 10.67
N ASN A 48 4.84 13.04 11.16
CA ASN A 48 5.80 12.05 10.65
C ASN A 48 5.28 10.60 10.72
N ILE A 49 4.31 10.31 11.60
CA ILE A 49 3.62 9.00 11.66
C ILE A 49 2.85 8.74 10.36
N HIS A 50 2.26 9.78 9.75
CA HIS A 50 1.46 9.66 8.54
C HIS A 50 2.23 9.00 7.38
N PRO A 51 3.32 9.58 6.82
CA PRO A 51 3.99 8.99 5.67
C PRO A 51 4.55 7.58 5.97
N VAL A 52 5.01 7.31 7.19
CA VAL A 52 5.50 5.99 7.60
C VAL A 52 4.38 4.95 7.56
N LEU A 53 3.24 5.23 8.21
CA LEU A 53 2.13 4.27 8.27
C LEU A 53 1.40 4.13 6.94
N MET A 54 1.28 5.21 6.15
CA MET A 54 0.67 5.12 4.82
C MET A 54 1.52 4.27 3.86
N LEU A 55 2.85 4.45 3.88
CA LEU A 55 3.76 3.64 3.06
C LEU A 55 3.81 2.19 3.53
N LEU A 56 3.96 1.94 4.83
CA LEU A 56 4.00 0.59 5.38
C LEU A 56 2.67 -0.15 5.17
N GLY A 57 1.54 0.51 5.47
CA GLY A 57 0.21 -0.08 5.42
C GLY A 57 -0.30 -0.24 4.00
N LEU A 58 -0.74 0.86 3.39
CA LEU A 58 -1.49 0.80 2.12
C LEU A 58 -0.61 0.42 0.93
N ILE A 59 0.68 0.75 0.97
CA ILE A 59 1.59 0.42 -0.12
C ILE A 59 2.27 -0.93 0.12
N ILE A 60 3.15 -1.05 1.11
CA ILE A 60 3.97 -2.25 1.29
C ILE A 60 3.11 -3.46 1.67
N ILE A 61 2.45 -3.45 2.83
CA ILE A 61 1.63 -4.58 3.29
C ILE A 61 0.46 -4.82 2.33
N GLY A 62 -0.15 -3.77 1.78
CA GLY A 62 -1.18 -3.87 0.75
C GLY A 62 -0.69 -4.57 -0.53
N GLY A 63 0.51 -4.23 -1.00
CA GLY A 63 1.15 -4.86 -2.16
C GLY A 63 1.53 -6.31 -1.91
N GLU A 64 2.07 -6.61 -0.72
CA GLU A 64 2.36 -7.98 -0.27
C GLU A 64 1.09 -8.84 -0.21
N ALA A 65 -0.02 -8.27 0.28
CA ALA A 65 -1.32 -8.94 0.29
C ALA A 65 -1.81 -9.25 -1.13
N ILE A 66 -1.60 -8.34 -2.08
CA ILE A 66 -1.97 -8.49 -3.50
C ILE A 66 -1.19 -9.64 -4.16
N ILE A 67 0.12 -9.78 -3.91
CA ILE A 67 0.95 -10.85 -4.50
C ILE A 67 0.87 -12.19 -3.76
N SER A 68 0.35 -12.22 -2.52
CA SER A 68 0.34 -13.40 -1.64
C SER A 68 -0.21 -14.69 -2.28
N TYR A 69 -1.24 -14.59 -3.13
CA TYR A 69 -1.83 -15.76 -3.82
C TYR A 69 -0.87 -16.43 -4.81
N LYS A 70 0.10 -15.68 -5.33
CA LYS A 70 1.11 -16.14 -6.30
C LYS A 70 2.46 -16.43 -5.67
N ALA A 71 2.81 -15.72 -4.60
CA ALA A 71 4.11 -15.80 -3.96
C ALA A 71 4.26 -17.06 -3.09
N LEU A 72 3.17 -17.53 -2.49
CA LEU A 72 3.21 -18.56 -1.46
C LEU A 72 2.78 -19.94 -2.02
N PRO A 73 3.61 -20.99 -1.89
CA PRO A 73 3.24 -22.38 -2.21
C PRO A 73 2.39 -22.97 -1.07
N LEU A 74 1.23 -22.36 -0.81
CA LEU A 74 0.31 -22.73 0.27
C LEU A 74 -1.07 -23.08 -0.28
N LYS A 75 -1.83 -23.84 0.51
CA LYS A 75 -3.24 -24.17 0.23
C LYS A 75 -4.07 -22.90 0.04
N LYS A 76 -5.04 -22.94 -0.89
CA LYS A 76 -5.90 -21.80 -1.26
C LYS A 76 -6.56 -21.13 -0.06
N GLU A 77 -7.02 -21.90 0.92
CA GLU A 77 -7.66 -21.37 2.14
C GLU A 77 -6.70 -20.56 3.00
N VAL A 78 -5.46 -21.04 3.14
CA VAL A 78 -4.41 -20.34 3.89
C VAL A 78 -4.02 -19.04 3.18
N LYS A 79 -3.85 -19.08 1.85
CA LYS A 79 -3.57 -17.87 1.04
C LYS A 79 -4.68 -16.83 1.16
N LYS A 80 -5.93 -17.28 1.18
CA LYS A 80 -7.10 -16.42 1.40
C LYS A 80 -7.07 -15.75 2.76
N LEU A 81 -6.78 -16.50 3.83
CA LEU A 81 -6.66 -15.94 5.17
C LEU A 81 -5.52 -14.92 5.26
N ILE A 82 -4.35 -15.24 4.71
CA ILE A 82 -3.19 -14.34 4.68
C ILE A 82 -3.56 -13.03 3.95
N HIS A 83 -4.14 -13.13 2.75
CA HIS A 83 -4.58 -11.97 1.98
C HIS A 83 -5.57 -11.09 2.77
N LEU A 84 -6.57 -11.70 3.39
CA LEU A 84 -7.57 -11.00 4.21
C LEU A 84 -6.93 -10.28 5.40
N VAL A 85 -6.06 -10.97 6.15
CA VAL A 85 -5.41 -10.43 7.35
C VAL A 85 -4.45 -9.30 6.99
N LEU A 86 -3.61 -9.47 5.97
CA LEU A 86 -2.66 -8.44 5.56
C LEU A 86 -3.40 -7.17 5.10
N HIS A 87 -4.46 -7.28 4.31
CA HIS A 87 -5.28 -6.11 3.97
C HIS A 87 -5.98 -5.49 5.19
N GLY A 88 -6.39 -6.29 6.17
CA GLY A 88 -6.95 -5.79 7.44
C GLY A 88 -5.92 -4.98 8.23
N VAL A 89 -4.69 -5.47 8.35
CA VAL A 89 -3.57 -4.75 8.97
C VAL A 89 -3.26 -3.46 8.22
N ALA A 90 -3.17 -3.52 6.88
CA ALA A 90 -2.94 -2.35 6.04
C ALA A 90 -4.02 -1.27 6.24
N LEU A 91 -5.29 -1.67 6.33
CA LEU A 91 -6.40 -0.75 6.58
C LEU A 91 -6.29 -0.08 7.96
N VAL A 92 -5.99 -0.85 9.02
CA VAL A 92 -5.79 -0.29 10.37
C VAL A 92 -4.64 0.72 10.39
N LEU A 93 -3.49 0.36 9.80
CA LEU A 93 -2.34 1.28 9.72
C LEU A 93 -2.67 2.54 8.92
N GLY A 94 -3.41 2.41 7.81
CA GLY A 94 -3.89 3.54 7.02
C GLY A 94 -4.81 4.47 7.81
N ILE A 95 -5.75 3.92 8.58
CA ILE A 95 -6.63 4.70 9.46
C ILE A 95 -5.82 5.46 10.52
N VAL A 96 -4.86 4.81 11.17
CA VAL A 96 -4.00 5.46 12.18
C VAL A 96 -3.12 6.53 11.53
N GLY A 97 -2.56 6.26 10.35
CA GLY A 97 -1.76 7.22 9.59
C GLY A 97 -2.54 8.47 9.20
N ILE A 98 -3.78 8.33 8.71
CA ILE A 98 -4.68 9.45 8.42
C ILE A 98 -5.05 10.17 9.72
N SER A 99 -5.37 9.44 10.80
CA SER A 99 -5.70 10.04 12.09
C SER A 99 -4.55 10.92 12.63
N ALA A 100 -3.30 10.51 12.43
CA ALA A 100 -2.13 11.31 12.80
C ALA A 100 -2.04 12.63 12.02
N ALA A 101 -2.34 12.61 10.72
CA ALA A 101 -2.39 13.84 9.91
C ALA A 101 -3.50 14.79 10.39
N PHE A 102 -4.72 14.29 10.61
CA PHE A 102 -5.81 15.10 11.16
C PHE A 102 -5.48 15.66 12.54
N LYS A 103 -4.89 14.85 13.43
CA LYS A 103 -4.45 15.31 14.76
C LYS A 103 -3.42 16.42 14.65
N ASN A 104 -2.39 16.25 13.82
CA ASN A 104 -1.39 17.30 13.57
C ASN A 104 -2.05 18.59 13.06
N HIS A 105 -2.93 18.51 12.07
CA HIS A 105 -3.60 19.67 11.51
C HIS A 105 -4.45 20.40 12.55
N ASN A 106 -5.28 19.66 13.29
CA ASN A 106 -6.16 20.23 14.32
C ASN A 106 -5.35 20.91 15.44
N GLU A 107 -4.26 20.28 15.88
CA GLU A 107 -3.41 20.84 16.94
C GLU A 107 -2.49 21.97 16.47
N SER A 108 -2.29 22.10 15.16
CA SER A 108 -1.47 23.17 14.56
C SER A 108 -2.31 24.28 13.91
N GLY A 109 -3.65 24.20 13.98
CA GLY A 109 -4.56 25.17 13.36
C GLY A 109 -4.55 25.15 11.82
N ILE A 110 -4.19 24.03 11.19
CA ILE A 110 -4.15 23.87 9.73
C ILE A 110 -5.52 23.37 9.24
N PRO A 111 -6.12 23.97 8.19
CA PRO A 111 -7.36 23.47 7.61
C PRO A 111 -7.22 22.03 7.08
N ASN A 112 -8.27 21.23 7.22
CA ASN A 112 -8.28 19.87 6.68
C ASN A 112 -8.88 19.81 5.27
N LEU A 113 -8.50 18.77 4.53
CA LEU A 113 -9.14 18.36 3.28
C LEU A 113 -9.24 19.44 2.18
N TYR A 114 -8.21 20.27 2.01
CA TYR A 114 -8.17 21.28 0.94
C TYR A 114 -7.30 20.86 -0.25
N SER A 115 -6.41 19.87 -0.09
CA SER A 115 -5.48 19.47 -1.16
C SER A 115 -6.00 18.28 -1.96
N LEU A 116 -5.55 18.16 -3.21
CA LEU A 116 -5.87 17.01 -4.06
C LEU A 116 -5.39 15.69 -3.43
N HIS A 117 -4.21 15.70 -2.80
CA HIS A 117 -3.67 14.56 -2.06
C HIS A 117 -4.66 14.09 -0.97
N SER A 118 -5.24 15.03 -0.22
CA SER A 118 -6.19 14.70 0.84
C SER A 118 -7.53 14.17 0.30
N TRP A 119 -8.03 14.70 -0.82
CA TRP A 119 -9.27 14.23 -1.45
C TRP A 119 -9.12 12.81 -1.99
N ILE A 120 -8.04 12.55 -2.73
CA ILE A 120 -7.73 11.21 -3.24
C ILE A 120 -7.44 10.27 -2.06
N GLY A 121 -6.74 10.71 -1.03
CA GLY A 121 -6.43 9.92 0.16
C GLY A 121 -7.67 9.42 0.89
N ILE A 122 -8.67 10.28 1.11
CA ILE A 122 -9.95 9.88 1.71
C ILE A 122 -10.71 8.93 0.79
N ALA A 123 -10.75 9.19 -0.52
CA ALA A 123 -11.37 8.27 -1.46
C ALA A 123 -10.70 6.89 -1.41
N VAL A 124 -9.37 6.83 -1.42
CA VAL A 124 -8.59 5.57 -1.36
C VAL A 124 -8.92 4.79 -0.10
N ILE A 125 -8.87 5.39 1.10
CA ILE A 125 -9.10 4.63 2.35
C ILE A 125 -10.54 4.11 2.44
N VAL A 126 -11.52 4.88 1.95
CA VAL A 126 -12.92 4.46 1.91
C VAL A 126 -13.10 3.31 0.92
N LEU A 127 -12.60 3.42 -0.31
CA LEU A 127 -12.69 2.37 -1.32
C LEU A 127 -11.95 1.11 -0.87
N TYR A 128 -10.80 1.25 -0.20
CA TYR A 128 -10.05 0.13 0.36
C TYR A 128 -10.84 -0.59 1.46
N GLY A 129 -11.47 0.16 2.37
CA GLY A 129 -12.34 -0.41 3.42
C GLY A 129 -13.56 -1.13 2.84
N LEU A 130 -14.22 -0.53 1.85
CA LEU A 130 -15.34 -1.17 1.14
C LEU A 130 -14.91 -2.44 0.42
N GLN A 131 -13.76 -2.41 -0.26
CA GLN A 131 -13.18 -3.58 -0.93
C GLN A 131 -12.86 -4.71 0.05
N TRP A 132 -12.29 -4.38 1.21
CA TRP A 132 -11.98 -5.35 2.26
C TRP A 132 -13.23 -5.98 2.84
N LEU A 133 -14.24 -5.17 3.20
CA LEU A 133 -15.52 -5.65 3.71
C LEU A 133 -16.26 -6.50 2.67
N TYR A 134 -16.30 -6.05 1.42
CA TYR A 134 -16.89 -6.81 0.32
C TYR A 134 -16.18 -8.15 0.12
N GLY A 135 -14.85 -8.15 0.17
CA GLY A 135 -14.02 -9.36 0.07
C GLY A 135 -14.29 -10.33 1.23
N LEU A 136 -14.39 -9.82 2.45
CA LEU A 136 -14.70 -10.57 3.65
C LEU A 136 -16.05 -11.28 3.52
N VAL A 137 -17.13 -10.55 3.24
CA VAL A 137 -18.49 -11.12 3.20
C VAL A 137 -18.72 -12.04 2.00
N THR A 138 -18.05 -11.76 0.87
CA THR A 138 -18.23 -12.52 -0.38
C THR A 138 -17.36 -13.77 -0.42
N PHE A 139 -16.08 -13.67 -0.05
CA PHE A 139 -15.11 -14.75 -0.25
C PHE A 139 -14.71 -15.50 1.02
N TYR A 140 -15.00 -14.97 2.21
CA TYR A 140 -14.59 -15.55 3.49
C TYR A 140 -15.77 -15.95 4.39
N TYR A 141 -16.45 -14.98 5.02
CA TYR A 141 -17.56 -15.24 5.94
C TYR A 141 -18.59 -14.10 5.94
N PRO A 142 -19.91 -14.36 5.82
CA PRO A 142 -20.56 -15.68 5.78
C PRO A 142 -20.31 -16.45 4.46
N GLY A 143 -19.80 -15.77 3.43
CA GLY A 143 -19.48 -16.35 2.13
C GLY A 143 -20.68 -16.30 1.18
N GLY A 144 -20.46 -15.74 -0.01
CA GLY A 144 -21.46 -15.72 -1.07
C GLY A 144 -21.67 -17.10 -1.68
N SER A 145 -22.81 -17.28 -2.37
CA SER A 145 -23.03 -18.48 -3.19
C SER A 145 -21.94 -18.62 -4.26
N GLU A 146 -21.78 -19.82 -4.82
CA GLU A 146 -20.77 -20.05 -5.87
C GLU A 146 -20.93 -19.12 -7.08
N ASN A 147 -22.17 -18.90 -7.54
CA ASN A 147 -22.47 -17.99 -8.63
C ASN A 147 -22.08 -16.54 -8.31
N VAL A 148 -22.36 -16.07 -7.09
CA VAL A 148 -21.98 -14.72 -6.65
C VAL A 148 -20.46 -14.62 -6.61
N ARG A 149 -19.76 -15.55 -5.96
CA ARG A 149 -18.28 -15.53 -5.89
C ARG A 149 -17.64 -15.52 -7.26
N ARG A 150 -18.14 -16.36 -8.19
CA ARG A 150 -17.62 -16.42 -9.57
C ARG A 150 -17.85 -15.11 -10.34
N ALA A 151 -19.03 -14.51 -10.22
CA ALA A 151 -19.35 -13.24 -10.86
C ALA A 151 -18.59 -12.05 -10.23
N SER A 152 -18.36 -12.10 -8.92
CA SER A 152 -17.68 -11.04 -8.16
C SER A 152 -16.17 -11.02 -8.34
N LEU A 153 -15.54 -12.16 -8.60
CA LEU A 153 -14.08 -12.28 -8.60
C LEU A 153 -13.39 -11.33 -9.60
N PRO A 154 -13.81 -11.22 -10.87
CA PRO A 154 -13.18 -10.28 -11.81
C PRO A 154 -13.28 -8.83 -11.34
N TRP A 155 -14.44 -8.43 -10.81
CA TRP A 155 -14.67 -7.08 -10.29
C TRP A 155 -13.83 -6.80 -9.05
N HIS A 156 -13.72 -7.76 -8.14
CA HIS A 156 -12.86 -7.66 -6.97
C HIS A 156 -11.40 -7.44 -7.38
N VAL A 157 -10.89 -8.18 -8.36
CA VAL A 157 -9.51 -8.01 -8.85
C VAL A 157 -9.30 -6.63 -9.50
N ILE A 158 -10.18 -6.24 -10.43
CA ILE A 158 -10.07 -4.94 -11.14
C ILE A 158 -10.14 -3.77 -10.16
N PHE A 159 -11.11 -3.81 -9.24
CA PHE A 159 -11.28 -2.74 -8.25
C PHE A 159 -10.11 -2.67 -7.28
N GLY A 160 -9.62 -3.82 -6.79
CA GLY A 160 -8.45 -3.89 -5.91
C GLY A 160 -7.19 -3.30 -6.55
N ILE A 161 -6.92 -3.67 -7.81
CA ILE A 161 -5.80 -3.09 -8.59
C ILE A 161 -5.98 -1.59 -8.78
N THR A 162 -7.20 -1.13 -9.09
CA THR A 162 -7.51 0.29 -9.28
C THR A 162 -7.24 1.10 -8.01
N VAL A 163 -7.73 0.62 -6.86
CA VAL A 163 -7.48 1.25 -5.55
C VAL A 163 -5.98 1.27 -5.22
N TYR A 164 -5.25 0.20 -5.54
CA TYR A 164 -3.81 0.15 -5.30
C TYR A 164 -3.02 1.15 -6.17
N ILE A 165 -3.39 1.29 -7.46
CA ILE A 165 -2.80 2.31 -8.35
C ILE A 165 -3.08 3.72 -7.81
N LEU A 166 -4.32 3.98 -7.37
CA LEU A 166 -4.68 5.26 -6.76
C LEU A 166 -3.88 5.51 -5.47
N ALA A 167 -3.68 4.50 -4.63
CA ALA A 167 -2.87 4.62 -3.42
C ALA A 167 -1.41 4.96 -3.74
N ALA A 168 -0.80 4.26 -4.71
CA ALA A 168 0.57 4.54 -5.15
C ALA A 168 0.70 5.95 -5.74
N GLY A 169 -0.22 6.36 -6.60
CA GLY A 169 -0.27 7.73 -7.13
C GLY A 169 -0.45 8.77 -6.04
N ASN A 170 -1.33 8.50 -5.06
CA ASN A 170 -1.55 9.42 -3.95
C ASN A 170 -0.35 9.54 -3.01
N SER A 171 0.45 8.49 -2.86
CA SER A 171 1.71 8.55 -2.11
C SER A 171 2.71 9.49 -2.76
N ALA A 172 2.82 9.48 -4.10
CA ALA A 172 3.67 10.40 -4.83
C ALA A 172 3.21 11.86 -4.65
N LEU A 173 1.89 12.12 -4.68
CA LEU A 173 1.34 13.43 -4.35
C LEU A 173 1.69 13.86 -2.92
N GLY A 174 1.60 12.96 -1.93
CA GLY A 174 1.91 13.27 -0.53
C GLY A 174 3.39 13.58 -0.30
N PHE A 175 4.30 12.82 -0.92
CA PHE A 175 5.73 13.11 -0.87
C PHE A 175 6.05 14.46 -1.51
N LEU A 176 5.50 14.73 -2.70
CA LEU A 176 5.69 16.00 -3.40
C LEU A 176 5.14 17.18 -2.59
N GLU A 177 3.93 17.07 -2.06
CA GLU A 177 3.28 18.10 -1.25
C GLU A 177 4.11 18.43 -0.01
N LYS A 178 4.53 17.40 0.75
CA LYS A 178 5.32 17.61 1.96
C LYS A 178 6.70 18.19 1.66
N LEU A 179 7.38 17.72 0.61
CA LEU A 179 8.67 18.27 0.21
C LEU A 179 8.52 19.74 -0.21
N THR A 180 7.47 20.07 -0.98
CA THR A 180 7.19 21.45 -1.41
C THR A 180 6.98 22.37 -0.20
N PHE A 181 6.27 21.93 0.84
CA PHE A 181 6.10 22.70 2.08
C PHE A 181 7.42 22.92 2.82
N LEU A 182 8.27 21.89 2.89
CA LEU A 182 9.58 21.99 3.55
C LEU A 182 10.53 22.94 2.80
N GLU A 183 10.54 22.90 1.47
CA GLU A 183 11.35 23.79 0.64
C GLU A 183 10.84 25.24 0.69
N SER A 184 9.51 25.42 0.63
CA SER A 184 8.89 26.75 0.60
C SER A 184 8.97 27.48 1.95
N SER A 185 9.08 26.74 3.05
CA SER A 185 9.34 27.29 4.39
C SER A 185 10.83 27.54 4.68
N GLY A 186 11.73 27.20 3.75
CA GLY A 186 13.17 27.28 3.95
C GLY A 186 13.74 26.22 4.91
N GLY A 187 12.97 25.17 5.22
CA GLY A 187 13.38 24.09 6.12
C GLY A 187 14.20 22.98 5.44
N VAL A 188 14.23 22.94 4.11
CA VAL A 188 15.00 21.99 3.30
C VAL A 188 15.54 22.68 2.04
N ASP A 189 16.82 22.47 1.74
CA ASP A 189 17.42 22.89 0.48
C ASP A 189 16.92 22.05 -0.69
N LYS A 190 16.51 22.69 -1.80
CA LYS A 190 16.00 22.03 -3.02
C LYS A 190 16.97 21.00 -3.62
N TYR A 191 18.26 21.18 -3.40
CA TYR A 191 19.33 20.26 -3.84
C TYR A 191 20.05 19.59 -2.66
N GLY A 192 19.43 19.62 -1.48
CA GLY A 192 19.93 19.00 -0.27
C GLY A 192 19.71 17.49 -0.23
N ALA A 193 20.49 16.82 0.62
CA ALA A 193 20.39 15.37 0.79
C ALA A 193 18.97 14.91 1.22
N GLU A 194 18.27 15.70 2.05
CA GLU A 194 16.90 15.40 2.45
C GLU A 194 15.93 15.41 1.26
N ALA A 195 16.01 16.43 0.40
CA ALA A 195 15.15 16.53 -0.79
C ALA A 195 15.37 15.36 -1.75
N PHE A 196 16.64 14.98 -1.98
CA PHE A 196 16.94 13.80 -2.80
C PHE A 196 16.44 12.51 -2.15
N LEU A 197 16.61 12.33 -0.84
CA LEU A 197 16.09 11.16 -0.13
C LEU A 197 14.57 11.03 -0.32
N VAL A 198 13.81 12.11 -0.16
CA VAL A 198 12.35 12.09 -0.33
C VAL A 198 11.96 11.75 -1.77
N ASN A 199 12.62 12.36 -2.76
CA ASN A 199 12.40 12.04 -4.18
C ASN A 199 12.71 10.57 -4.51
N PHE A 200 13.84 10.03 -4.03
CA PHE A 200 14.18 8.62 -4.21
C PHE A 200 13.20 7.70 -3.47
N THR A 201 12.68 8.10 -2.32
CA THR A 201 11.62 7.36 -1.61
C THR A 201 10.37 7.27 -2.47
N ALA A 202 9.93 8.38 -3.09
CA ALA A 202 8.77 8.39 -3.98
C ALA A 202 8.99 7.52 -5.24
N ILE A 203 10.16 7.61 -5.88
CA ILE A 203 10.52 6.76 -7.03
C ILE A 203 10.52 5.28 -6.65
N THR A 204 11.13 4.94 -5.51
CA THR A 204 11.20 3.55 -5.00
C THR A 204 9.78 3.02 -4.70
N THR A 205 8.90 3.87 -4.16
CA THR A 205 7.50 3.55 -3.91
C THR A 205 6.75 3.22 -5.21
N ILE A 206 6.94 4.03 -6.25
CA ILE A 206 6.35 3.79 -7.58
C ILE A 206 6.91 2.50 -8.19
N LEU A 207 8.22 2.28 -8.11
CA LEU A 207 8.86 1.06 -8.62
C LEU A 207 8.32 -0.19 -7.91
N PHE A 208 8.16 -0.14 -6.59
CA PHE A 208 7.54 -1.22 -5.82
C PHE A 208 6.12 -1.52 -6.31
N ALA A 209 5.28 -0.48 -6.48
CA ALA A 209 3.92 -0.65 -6.97
C ALA A 209 3.88 -1.30 -8.38
N VAL A 210 4.78 -0.88 -9.28
CA VAL A 210 4.92 -1.49 -10.61
C VAL A 210 5.31 -2.97 -10.51
N LEU A 211 6.27 -3.33 -9.66
CA LEU A 211 6.68 -4.73 -9.47
C LEU A 211 5.55 -5.61 -8.94
N VAL A 212 4.75 -5.09 -8.00
CA VAL A 212 3.53 -5.76 -7.51
C VAL A 212 2.55 -6.04 -8.65
N LEU A 213 2.25 -5.03 -9.47
CA LEU A 213 1.34 -5.17 -10.61
C LEU A 213 1.87 -6.15 -11.66
N LEU A 214 3.17 -6.10 -11.97
CA LEU A 214 3.81 -7.03 -12.90
C LEU A 214 3.79 -8.47 -12.36
N SER A 215 4.01 -8.68 -11.06
CA SER A 215 3.90 -10.01 -10.44
C SER A 215 2.48 -10.57 -10.56
N VAL A 216 1.44 -9.77 -10.31
CA VAL A 216 0.03 -10.17 -10.49
C VAL A 216 -0.36 -10.34 -11.96
N ALA A 217 0.32 -9.69 -12.91
CA ALA A 217 0.12 -9.94 -14.34
C ALA A 217 0.89 -11.16 -14.88
N SER A 218 1.89 -11.68 -14.15
CA SER A 218 2.81 -12.73 -14.61
C SER A 218 2.31 -14.16 -14.43
N GLN A 219 2.96 -15.14 -15.04
CA GLN A 219 2.62 -16.56 -14.82
C GLN A 219 2.94 -16.99 -13.37
N PRO A 220 2.14 -17.91 -12.77
CA PRO A 220 2.46 -18.50 -11.47
C PRO A 220 3.87 -19.10 -11.44
N SER A 221 4.49 -19.18 -10.27
CA SER A 221 5.76 -19.92 -10.13
C SER A 221 5.52 -21.42 -10.38
N ASP A 222 6.57 -22.13 -10.82
CA ASP A 222 6.49 -23.57 -11.12
C ASP A 222 6.03 -24.39 -9.91
N GLU A 223 6.41 -23.99 -8.69
CA GLU A 223 5.98 -24.59 -7.42
C GLU A 223 4.48 -24.35 -7.14
N ALA A 224 3.98 -23.14 -7.40
CA ALA A 224 2.55 -22.85 -7.26
C ALA A 224 1.70 -23.54 -8.34
N ALA A 225 2.30 -23.87 -9.50
CA ALA A 225 1.66 -24.65 -10.56
C ALA A 225 1.65 -26.17 -10.24
N ALA A 226 2.71 -26.68 -9.62
CA ALA A 226 2.82 -28.10 -9.23
C ALA A 226 1.78 -28.49 -8.15
N ASP A 227 1.51 -27.61 -7.19
CA ASP A 227 0.48 -27.83 -6.16
C ASP A 227 -0.96 -27.67 -6.68
N GLY A 228 -1.13 -27.20 -7.92
CA GLY A 228 -2.41 -27.12 -8.63
C GLY A 228 -2.85 -28.42 -9.31
N HIS A 229 -2.00 -29.44 -9.35
CA HIS A 229 -2.33 -30.77 -9.87
C HIS A 229 -2.98 -31.65 -8.79
N GLY A 230 -4.19 -31.26 -8.44
CA GLY A 230 -5.11 -32.02 -7.59
C GLY A 230 -6.50 -31.43 -7.75
N ASP A 231 -7.12 -31.72 -8.89
CA ASP A 231 -8.53 -31.44 -9.23
C ASP A 231 -8.86 -29.97 -9.58
N TYR A 232 -8.84 -29.64 -10.87
CA TYR A 232 -10.07 -29.50 -11.66
C TYR A 232 -9.69 -29.15 -13.11
N SER A 233 -9.91 -30.13 -13.97
CA SER A 233 -10.32 -29.90 -15.34
C SER A 233 -11.59 -29.02 -15.34
N SER A 234 -11.62 -28.02 -16.21
CA SER A 234 -12.76 -27.18 -16.61
C SER A 234 -13.20 -26.05 -15.67
N ILE A 235 -13.30 -24.86 -16.31
CA ILE A 235 -13.90 -23.56 -15.91
C ILE A 235 -12.93 -22.55 -15.29
#